data_AF-A0A2N3AB96-F1
#
_entry.id   AF-A0A2N3AB96-F1
#
_cell.length_a   1.000
_cell.length_b   1.000
_cell.length_c   1.000
_cell.angle_alpha   90.00
_cell.angle_beta   90.00
_cell.angle_gamma   90.00
#
_symmetry.space_group_name_H-M   'P 1'
#
loop_
_entity.id
_entity.type
_entity.pdbx_description
1 polymer ?
#
loop_
_entity_poly.entity_id
_entity_poly.type
_entity_poly.pdbx_seq_one_letter_code
_entity_poly.pdbx_strand_id
1 'polypeptide(L)'
;MLQANLFQQNEANASMKYSFVFVLLFIPFILASQNRESDTTYVVFYYPDGNKSSEGFLVHKMPDGYWKTYFETGTLKSEGNRKNFELDSLWKFYDESGNLTLEINYQKGKKQGERVTYLSDEIIRENFEQDIKTGLTNHFDLKGRLIKSIPFVKGLEEGVAKNYDTLGIVNELITYKRGYIVNRERINRRDTENRPHGLWKWFYEDDVLKAEGSFKNGLKNGIFREYDIQGNLKKIEKYVDDVRQESAEEVARLEIRRDYYPGGKVKVEATYRKGVPEGIRREFDEKGEVVQSYIFRNGIIVGQGIINAGGLKQGYWKEYYANGMLKSQGNYSNDKRVGEWEFFYPKGEPEQKGSYNEEGKPIGKWFWYYSNGQLLREENYRNGLRDGLMTEYDFNRNILAKGDFIDDKEEGFWTIQNGFQREEGEFIEGYRNGLWKHFYEDGTLAFEGSFVEDNPNGKHISYYSDGKKQEEGSYIMGRKNGEWKKWNEDGSLLIVISYVNGIERSYDGIQIPDDEIIIPD
;
A
#
# COMPACT_ATOMS: atom_id res chain seq x y z
N MET A 1 46.45 54.39 51.87
CA MET A 1 46.24 54.71 53.30
C MET A 1 45.44 53.59 53.92
N LEU A 2 45.82 53.16 55.14
CA LEU A 2 45.19 52.12 55.99
C LEU A 2 45.02 50.73 55.31
N GLN A 3 45.65 49.66 55.81
CA GLN A 3 45.34 48.89 57.05
C GLN A 3 43.99 48.16 56.93
N ALA A 4 43.93 46.83 56.87
CA ALA A 4 44.37 45.81 57.86
C ALA A 4 43.53 45.90 59.15
N ASN A 5 42.76 44.88 59.53
CA ASN A 5 43.16 43.70 60.33
C ASN A 5 41.86 42.88 60.65
N LEU A 6 41.80 41.68 61.26
CA LEU A 6 42.78 40.70 61.81
C LEU A 6 42.08 39.33 61.99
N PHE A 7 42.88 38.34 62.42
CA PHE A 7 42.59 37.13 63.23
C PHE A 7 42.34 35.79 62.49
N GLN A 8 43.02 34.68 62.83
CA GLN A 8 44.22 34.49 63.70
C GLN A 8 44.99 33.19 63.33
N GLN A 9 46.27 33.15 63.76
CA GLN A 9 47.18 32.02 64.11
C GLN A 9 46.61 30.57 64.22
N ASN A 10 47.36 29.46 64.20
CA ASN A 10 48.78 29.07 64.02
C ASN A 10 48.80 27.50 63.98
N GLU A 11 49.85 26.73 63.71
CA GLU A 11 51.22 26.93 63.20
C GLU A 11 51.65 25.65 62.44
N ALA A 12 52.81 25.65 61.78
CA ALA A 12 53.30 24.50 60.99
C ALA A 12 54.14 23.51 61.82
N ASN A 13 54.34 22.29 61.30
CA ASN A 13 55.63 21.61 61.48
C ASN A 13 56.03 20.61 60.38
N ALA A 14 57.32 20.69 60.02
CA ALA A 14 58.21 19.66 59.43
C ALA A 14 57.73 18.71 58.30
N SER A 15 57.94 19.15 57.05
CA SER A 15 58.76 18.46 56.02
C SER A 15 58.68 16.94 55.76
N MET A 16 58.43 16.59 54.48
CA MET A 16 59.41 15.81 53.69
C MET A 16 59.27 16.13 52.18
N LYS A 17 60.33 16.01 51.38
CA LYS A 17 60.32 16.19 49.92
C LYS A 17 60.75 14.91 49.20
N TYR A 18 59.95 14.44 48.25
CA TYR A 18 60.41 13.54 47.19
C TYR A 18 59.73 13.89 45.86
N SER A 19 60.54 14.03 44.80
CA SER A 19 60.04 14.13 43.42
C SER A 19 59.79 12.72 42.87
N PHE A 20 58.70 12.54 42.11
CA PHE A 20 58.49 11.34 41.32
C PHE A 20 58.57 11.63 39.83
N VAL A 21 59.19 10.71 39.10
CA VAL A 21 59.43 10.79 37.65
C VAL A 21 58.31 10.07 36.90
N PHE A 22 57.77 10.69 35.85
CA PHE A 22 56.86 10.02 34.92
C PHE A 22 57.63 9.02 34.07
N VAL A 23 57.17 7.76 34.05
CA VAL A 23 57.62 6.72 33.12
C VAL A 23 56.41 6.18 32.38
N LEU A 24 56.43 6.26 31.05
CA LEU A 24 55.42 5.66 30.19
C LEU A 24 55.59 4.14 30.16
N LEU A 25 54.53 3.40 30.48
CA LEU A 25 54.43 1.96 30.23
C LEU A 25 53.59 1.72 28.98
N PHE A 26 54.24 1.27 27.91
CA PHE A 26 53.56 0.67 26.76
C PHE A 26 52.99 -0.69 27.17
N ILE A 27 51.66 -0.85 27.04
CA ILE A 27 51.01 -2.17 27.09
C ILE A 27 50.75 -2.61 25.65
N PRO A 28 51.23 -3.78 25.20
CA PRO A 28 50.94 -4.27 23.86
C PRO A 28 49.47 -4.68 23.78
N PHE A 29 48.71 -4.01 22.91
CA PHE A 29 47.39 -4.50 22.51
C PHE A 29 47.60 -5.78 21.68
N ILE A 30 47.36 -6.93 22.31
CA ILE A 30 47.19 -8.18 21.61
C ILE A 30 45.91 -8.05 20.79
N LEU A 31 46.07 -7.93 19.46
CA LEU A 31 44.96 -8.08 18.53
C LEU A 31 44.51 -9.54 18.53
N ALA A 32 43.67 -9.88 19.52
CA ALA A 32 42.85 -11.07 19.47
C ALA A 32 41.93 -10.93 18.26
N SER A 33 42.30 -11.59 17.16
CA SER A 33 41.40 -11.81 16.03
C SER A 33 40.24 -12.66 16.54
N GLN A 34 39.17 -11.99 17.00
CA GLN A 34 37.89 -12.64 17.20
C GLN A 34 37.43 -13.12 15.82
N ASN A 35 37.65 -14.41 15.56
CA ASN A 35 36.86 -15.11 14.57
C ASN A 35 35.40 -14.86 14.96
N ARG A 36 34.68 -14.09 14.14
CA ARG A 36 33.23 -14.12 14.13
C ARG A 36 32.85 -15.48 13.56
N GLU A 37 32.84 -16.49 14.42
CA GLU A 37 32.00 -17.65 14.21
C GLU A 37 30.59 -17.09 13.98
N SER A 38 30.01 -17.41 12.81
CA SER A 38 28.61 -17.13 12.58
C SER A 38 27.84 -17.98 13.59
N ASP A 39 27.13 -17.33 14.51
CA ASP A 39 26.34 -17.96 15.59
C ASP A 39 25.07 -18.62 14.99
N THR A 40 25.32 -19.57 14.09
CA THR A 40 24.39 -20.22 13.18
C THR A 40 23.99 -21.56 13.77
N THR A 41 22.93 -21.58 14.55
CA THR A 41 22.42 -22.81 15.19
C THR A 41 21.20 -23.34 14.45
N TYR A 42 21.22 -24.63 14.11
CA TYR A 42 20.00 -25.32 13.69
C TYR A 42 19.12 -25.58 14.93
N VAL A 43 17.84 -25.25 14.84
CA VAL A 43 16.87 -25.38 15.93
C VAL A 43 15.61 -26.11 15.47
N VAL A 44 14.93 -26.74 16.41
CA VAL A 44 13.58 -27.29 16.23
C VAL A 44 12.72 -26.80 17.40
N PHE A 45 11.61 -26.14 17.10
CA PHE A 45 10.59 -25.76 18.05
C PHE A 45 9.40 -26.72 17.97
N TYR A 46 8.74 -26.94 19.10
CA TYR A 46 7.66 -27.92 19.24
C TYR A 46 6.41 -27.28 19.83
N TYR A 47 5.25 -27.80 19.41
CA TYR A 47 3.95 -27.53 20.01
C TYR A 47 3.80 -28.24 21.38
N PRO A 48 2.81 -27.86 22.21
CA PRO A 48 2.59 -28.47 23.53
C PRO A 48 2.24 -29.97 23.50
N ASP A 49 1.80 -30.49 22.35
CA ASP A 49 1.52 -31.91 22.11
C ASP A 49 2.77 -32.74 21.74
N GLY A 50 3.91 -32.08 21.48
CA GLY A 50 5.17 -32.67 21.06
C GLY A 50 5.40 -32.73 19.54
N ASN A 51 4.46 -32.26 18.71
CA ASN A 51 4.69 -32.12 17.26
C ASN A 51 5.63 -30.95 16.96
N LYS A 52 6.34 -30.99 15.82
CA LYS A 52 7.16 -29.83 15.39
C LYS A 52 6.24 -28.65 15.07
N SER A 53 6.68 -27.45 15.45
CA SER A 53 6.06 -26.17 15.05
C SER A 53 6.89 -25.45 13.99
N SER A 54 8.21 -25.44 14.14
CA SER A 54 9.13 -24.93 13.12
C SER A 54 10.53 -25.51 13.28
N GLU A 55 11.31 -25.51 12.20
CA GLU A 55 12.74 -25.83 12.22
C GLU A 55 13.52 -25.09 11.15
N GLY A 56 14.81 -24.90 11.39
CA GLY A 56 15.70 -24.18 10.48
C GLY A 56 16.89 -23.59 11.23
N PHE A 57 17.57 -22.64 10.59
CA PHE A 57 18.76 -21.99 11.14
C PHE A 57 18.41 -20.64 11.79
N LEU A 58 18.95 -20.39 13.00
CA LEU A 58 19.00 -19.07 13.62
C LEU A 58 20.41 -18.51 13.45
N VAL A 59 20.53 -17.21 13.20
CA VAL A 59 21.76 -16.43 13.32
C VAL A 59 21.51 -15.30 14.32
N HIS A 60 22.37 -15.15 15.35
CA HIS A 60 22.13 -14.23 16.48
C HIS A 60 20.73 -14.40 17.12
N LYS A 61 20.22 -15.64 17.18
CA LYS A 61 18.88 -16.02 17.66
C LYS A 61 17.68 -15.60 16.77
N MET A 62 17.90 -15.01 15.60
CA MET A 62 16.86 -14.69 14.63
C MET A 62 16.89 -15.65 13.43
N PRO A 63 15.75 -16.11 12.86
CA PRO A 63 15.73 -16.99 11.70
C PRO A 63 16.50 -16.43 10.49
N ASP A 64 17.50 -17.15 10.00
CA ASP A 64 18.28 -16.77 8.82
C ASP A 64 18.80 -18.02 8.08
N GLY A 65 18.70 -18.07 6.76
CA GLY A 65 18.83 -19.30 5.97
C GLY A 65 17.51 -20.07 5.84
N TYR A 66 17.58 -21.36 5.48
CA TYR A 66 16.39 -22.15 5.15
C TYR A 66 15.55 -22.48 6.39
N TRP A 67 14.24 -22.28 6.28
CA TRP A 67 13.27 -22.35 7.38
C TRP A 67 12.02 -23.13 6.98
N LYS A 68 11.43 -23.85 7.93
CA LYS A 68 10.17 -24.58 7.79
C LYS A 68 9.23 -24.27 8.95
N THR A 69 7.93 -24.19 8.67
CA THR A 69 6.87 -24.18 9.68
C THR A 69 5.90 -25.33 9.42
N TYR A 70 5.24 -25.79 10.47
CA TYR A 70 4.32 -26.93 10.47
C TYR A 70 2.97 -26.53 11.07
N PHE A 71 1.94 -27.32 10.79
CA PHE A 71 0.68 -27.31 11.54
C PHE A 71 0.81 -28.19 12.79
N GLU A 72 -0.10 -28.04 13.76
CA GLU A 72 -0.17 -28.92 14.94
C GLU A 72 -0.37 -30.41 14.56
N THR A 73 -0.96 -30.68 13.39
CA THR A 73 -1.07 -32.03 12.81
C THR A 73 0.27 -32.66 12.41
N GLY A 74 1.37 -31.90 12.42
CA GLY A 74 2.68 -32.30 11.88
C GLY A 74 2.81 -32.14 10.37
N THR A 75 1.75 -31.75 9.65
CA THR A 75 1.82 -31.41 8.21
C THR A 75 2.71 -30.18 8.01
N LEU A 76 3.53 -30.15 6.95
CA LEU A 76 4.28 -28.95 6.56
C LEU A 76 3.32 -27.81 6.23
N LYS A 77 3.57 -26.61 6.75
CA LYS A 77 2.75 -25.41 6.55
C LYS A 77 3.41 -24.42 5.59
N SER A 78 4.70 -24.18 5.75
CA SER A 78 5.50 -23.41 4.80
C SER A 78 6.97 -23.80 4.82
N GLU A 79 7.67 -23.56 3.71
CA GLU A 79 9.12 -23.64 3.63
C GLU A 79 9.70 -22.59 2.68
N GLY A 80 10.90 -22.10 2.96
CA GLY A 80 11.58 -21.12 2.13
C GLY A 80 12.87 -20.61 2.77
N ASN A 81 13.55 -19.68 2.11
CA ASN A 81 14.85 -19.16 2.57
C ASN A 81 14.74 -17.77 3.21
N ARG A 82 15.62 -17.49 4.18
CA ARG A 82 15.88 -16.15 4.71
C ARG A 82 17.32 -15.74 4.44
N LYS A 83 17.57 -14.43 4.38
CA LYS A 83 18.91 -13.89 4.12
C LYS A 83 19.10 -12.52 4.76
N ASN A 84 19.97 -12.42 5.75
CA ASN A 84 20.02 -11.30 6.68
C ASN A 84 18.66 -11.12 7.40
N PHE A 85 18.06 -12.22 7.85
CA PHE A 85 16.77 -12.31 8.56
C PHE A 85 15.53 -12.02 7.71
N GLU A 86 15.67 -11.26 6.62
CA GLU A 86 14.64 -10.97 5.61
C GLU A 86 14.22 -12.23 4.82
N LEU A 87 12.99 -12.25 4.26
CA LEU A 87 12.55 -13.29 3.30
C LEU A 87 13.35 -13.20 1.99
N ASP A 88 13.79 -14.34 1.44
CA ASP A 88 14.59 -14.38 0.21
C ASP A 88 14.29 -15.66 -0.61
N SER A 89 14.39 -15.54 -1.94
CA SER A 89 14.17 -16.63 -2.90
C SER A 89 12.75 -17.22 -2.83
N LEU A 90 12.55 -18.43 -3.37
CA LEU A 90 11.24 -19.09 -3.43
C LEU A 90 10.76 -19.55 -2.04
N TRP A 91 9.53 -19.19 -1.71
CA TRP A 91 8.74 -19.70 -0.60
C TRP A 91 7.55 -20.51 -1.11
N LYS A 92 7.21 -21.55 -0.37
CA LYS A 92 6.10 -22.47 -0.62
C LYS A 92 5.20 -22.55 0.61
N PHE A 93 3.88 -22.59 0.40
CA PHE A 93 2.89 -22.74 1.45
C PHE A 93 1.91 -23.86 1.10
N TYR A 94 1.41 -24.54 2.14
CA TYR A 94 0.64 -25.77 2.03
C TYR A 94 -0.62 -25.71 2.88
N ASP A 95 -1.60 -26.54 2.55
CA ASP A 95 -2.75 -26.80 3.41
C ASP A 95 -2.47 -27.87 4.48
N GLU A 96 -3.41 -28.07 5.41
CA GLU A 96 -3.31 -29.08 6.47
C GLU A 96 -3.28 -30.53 5.94
N SER A 97 -3.65 -30.76 4.67
CA SER A 97 -3.56 -32.04 3.96
C SER A 97 -2.23 -32.25 3.21
N GLY A 98 -1.38 -31.22 3.14
CA GLY A 98 -0.07 -31.24 2.49
C GLY A 98 -0.09 -30.85 1.01
N ASN A 99 -1.21 -30.34 0.48
CA ASN A 99 -1.26 -29.83 -0.90
C ASN A 99 -0.55 -28.47 -0.97
N LEU A 100 0.24 -28.25 -2.02
CA LEU A 100 0.86 -26.95 -2.32
C LEU A 100 -0.23 -25.95 -2.76
N THR A 101 -0.43 -24.88 -2.00
CA THR A 101 -1.47 -23.86 -2.28
C THR A 101 -0.91 -22.58 -2.85
N LEU A 102 0.34 -22.24 -2.54
CA LEU A 102 0.98 -20.99 -2.94
C LEU A 102 2.50 -21.15 -3.11
N GLU A 103 3.00 -20.63 -4.23
CA GLU A 103 4.41 -20.38 -4.49
C GLU A 103 4.64 -18.89 -4.73
N ILE A 104 5.66 -18.31 -4.11
CA ILE A 104 6.00 -16.89 -4.29
C ILE A 104 7.49 -16.65 -4.03
N ASN A 105 8.09 -15.77 -4.82
CA ASN A 105 9.50 -15.39 -4.68
C ASN A 105 9.63 -14.08 -3.89
N TYR A 106 10.62 -14.01 -3.00
CA TYR A 106 10.98 -12.81 -2.24
C TYR A 106 12.41 -12.36 -2.57
N GLN A 107 12.70 -11.07 -2.39
CA GLN A 107 14.04 -10.51 -2.41
C GLN A 107 14.12 -9.39 -1.39
N LYS A 108 14.91 -9.59 -0.33
CA LYS A 108 15.06 -8.66 0.81
C LYS A 108 13.72 -8.35 1.49
N GLY A 109 12.99 -9.38 1.91
CA GLY A 109 11.68 -9.28 2.57
C GLY A 109 10.52 -9.11 1.59
N LYS A 110 10.77 -8.47 0.45
CA LYS A 110 9.75 -7.96 -0.47
C LYS A 110 9.45 -8.93 -1.61
N LYS A 111 8.17 -9.16 -1.93
CA LYS A 111 7.73 -10.08 -3.01
C LYS A 111 8.29 -9.60 -4.36
N GLN A 112 8.91 -10.51 -5.10
CA GLN A 112 9.68 -10.17 -6.30
C GLN A 112 9.66 -11.31 -7.33
N GLY A 113 8.98 -11.09 -8.46
CA GLY A 113 8.77 -12.08 -9.52
C GLY A 113 7.40 -12.75 -9.45
N GLU A 114 7.30 -13.94 -10.04
CA GLU A 114 6.04 -14.68 -10.14
C GLU A 114 5.57 -15.22 -8.77
N ARG A 115 4.27 -15.03 -8.52
CA ARG A 115 3.45 -15.74 -7.54
C ARG A 115 2.51 -16.68 -8.30
N VAL A 116 2.40 -17.93 -7.84
CA VAL A 116 1.45 -18.91 -8.36
C VAL A 116 0.57 -19.39 -7.21
N THR A 117 -0.74 -19.19 -7.34
CA THR A 117 -1.74 -19.70 -6.39
C THR A 117 -2.46 -20.88 -7.03
N TYR A 118 -2.49 -22.02 -6.32
CA TYR A 118 -3.09 -23.26 -6.78
C TYR A 118 -4.44 -23.46 -6.07
N LEU A 119 -5.52 -23.45 -6.84
CA LEU A 119 -6.88 -23.67 -6.37
C LEU A 119 -7.44 -24.96 -6.99
N SER A 120 -8.59 -25.44 -6.52
CA SER A 120 -9.16 -26.73 -6.95
C SER A 120 -9.66 -26.80 -8.39
N ASP A 121 -9.79 -25.64 -9.02
CA ASP A 121 -10.60 -25.36 -10.22
C ASP A 121 -9.86 -24.41 -11.19
N GLU A 122 -8.93 -23.61 -10.68
CA GLU A 122 -8.07 -22.72 -11.45
C GLU A 122 -6.65 -22.62 -10.88
N ILE A 123 -5.72 -22.11 -11.69
CA ILE A 123 -4.39 -21.68 -11.27
C ILE A 123 -4.27 -20.18 -11.57
N ILE A 124 -3.93 -19.38 -10.56
CA ILE A 124 -3.73 -17.93 -10.72
C ILE A 124 -2.23 -17.65 -10.75
N ARG A 125 -1.76 -16.94 -11.77
CA ARG A 125 -0.40 -16.41 -11.88
C ARG A 125 -0.42 -14.89 -11.75
N GLU A 126 0.43 -14.35 -10.89
CA GLU A 126 0.59 -12.92 -10.60
C GLU A 126 2.08 -12.56 -10.62
N ASN A 127 2.42 -11.29 -10.80
CA ASN A 127 3.80 -10.82 -10.73
C ASN A 127 3.94 -9.62 -9.78
N PHE A 128 5.06 -9.55 -9.07
CA PHE A 128 5.34 -8.56 -8.03
C PHE A 128 6.71 -7.92 -8.24
N GLU A 129 6.81 -6.61 -8.00
CA GLU A 129 8.07 -5.88 -7.91
C GLU A 129 8.11 -5.16 -6.57
N GLN A 130 8.95 -5.62 -5.64
CA GLN A 130 9.05 -5.09 -4.27
C GLN A 130 7.67 -4.97 -3.58
N ASP A 131 6.93 -6.08 -3.50
CA ASP A 131 5.53 -6.20 -3.01
C ASP A 131 4.45 -5.52 -3.85
N ILE A 132 4.84 -4.66 -4.78
CA ILE A 132 3.92 -3.94 -5.62
C ILE A 132 3.51 -4.85 -6.77
N LYS A 133 2.29 -5.38 -6.71
CA LYS A 133 1.69 -6.20 -7.77
C LYS A 133 1.68 -5.44 -9.10
N THR A 134 2.14 -6.08 -10.17
CA THR A 134 2.49 -5.44 -11.44
C THR A 134 2.38 -6.40 -12.62
N GLY A 135 2.26 -5.89 -13.84
CA GLY A 135 2.13 -6.72 -15.05
C GLY A 135 0.74 -7.35 -15.17
N LEU A 136 0.64 -8.63 -15.51
CA LEU A 136 -0.63 -9.33 -15.69
C LEU A 136 -0.90 -10.31 -14.55
N THR A 137 -2.12 -10.28 -14.01
CA THR A 137 -2.72 -11.44 -13.32
C THR A 137 -3.43 -12.29 -14.37
N ASN A 138 -3.07 -13.56 -14.46
CA ASN A 138 -3.63 -14.51 -15.43
C ASN A 138 -4.25 -15.70 -14.70
N HIS A 139 -5.52 -15.95 -14.96
CA HIS A 139 -6.25 -17.12 -14.46
C HIS A 139 -6.31 -18.20 -15.53
N PHE A 140 -6.00 -19.44 -15.16
CA PHE A 140 -6.01 -20.60 -16.05
C PHE A 140 -6.93 -21.69 -15.49
N ASP A 141 -7.73 -22.32 -16.34
CA ASP A 141 -8.46 -23.52 -15.94
C ASP A 141 -7.51 -24.72 -15.71
N LEU A 142 -8.02 -25.82 -15.15
CA LEU A 142 -7.25 -27.06 -14.94
C LEU A 142 -6.70 -27.71 -16.24
N LYS A 143 -7.04 -27.18 -17.42
CA LYS A 143 -6.49 -27.62 -18.73
C LYS A 143 -5.43 -26.65 -19.26
N GLY A 144 -5.03 -25.64 -18.48
CA GLY A 144 -4.06 -24.62 -18.83
C GLY A 144 -4.58 -23.55 -19.80
N ARG A 145 -5.90 -23.42 -19.98
CA ARG A 145 -6.48 -22.40 -20.85
C ARG A 145 -6.64 -21.08 -20.08
N LEU A 146 -6.10 -19.99 -20.63
CA LEU A 146 -6.29 -18.64 -20.10
C LEU A 146 -7.78 -18.27 -20.19
N ILE A 147 -8.42 -18.04 -19.03
CA ILE A 147 -9.84 -17.65 -18.94
C ILE A 147 -10.03 -16.15 -18.63
N LYS A 148 -9.05 -15.52 -17.96
CA LYS A 148 -9.10 -14.13 -17.52
C LYS A 148 -7.69 -13.55 -17.41
N SER A 149 -7.49 -12.32 -17.88
CA SER A 149 -6.23 -11.57 -17.76
C SER A 149 -6.51 -10.14 -17.27
N ILE A 150 -5.78 -9.66 -16.27
CA ILE A 150 -6.01 -8.38 -15.59
C ILE A 150 -4.67 -7.61 -15.47
N PRO A 151 -4.54 -6.40 -16.04
CA PRO A 151 -3.34 -5.60 -15.90
C PRO A 151 -3.30 -4.83 -14.58
N PHE A 152 -2.18 -4.92 -13.87
CA PHE A 152 -1.88 -4.19 -12.64
C PHE A 152 -0.71 -3.21 -12.87
N VAL A 153 -0.88 -1.97 -12.40
CA VAL A 153 0.18 -0.97 -12.33
C VAL A 153 0.20 -0.38 -10.93
N LYS A 154 1.34 -0.56 -10.25
CA LYS A 154 1.55 -0.09 -8.88
C LYS A 154 0.53 -0.62 -7.85
N GLY A 155 0.31 -1.94 -7.84
CA GLY A 155 -0.55 -2.63 -6.88
C GLY A 155 -2.04 -2.60 -7.22
N LEU A 156 -2.46 -1.75 -8.16
CA LEU A 156 -3.85 -1.52 -8.53
C LEU A 156 -4.12 -1.95 -9.97
N GLU A 157 -5.33 -2.42 -10.27
CA GLU A 157 -5.76 -2.65 -11.65
C GLU A 157 -5.77 -1.33 -12.44
N GLU A 158 -5.09 -1.31 -13.59
CA GLU A 158 -4.94 -0.12 -14.44
C GLU A 158 -4.73 -0.57 -15.89
N GLY A 159 -5.64 -0.19 -16.79
CA GLY A 159 -5.66 -0.64 -18.17
C GLY A 159 -6.90 -1.47 -18.50
N VAL A 160 -6.78 -2.42 -19.43
CA VAL A 160 -7.92 -3.22 -19.93
C VAL A 160 -7.72 -4.70 -19.60
N ALA A 161 -8.52 -5.21 -18.67
CA ALA A 161 -8.65 -6.63 -18.41
C ALA A 161 -9.56 -7.32 -19.45
N LYS A 162 -9.38 -8.62 -19.63
CA LYS A 162 -9.99 -9.44 -20.67
C LYS A 162 -10.54 -10.73 -20.10
N ASN A 163 -11.80 -11.03 -20.42
CA ASN A 163 -12.42 -12.34 -20.20
C ASN A 163 -12.47 -13.09 -21.54
N TYR A 164 -12.14 -14.37 -21.53
CA TYR A 164 -12.03 -15.22 -22.72
C TYR A 164 -13.16 -16.26 -22.73
N ASP A 165 -13.67 -16.63 -23.91
CA ASP A 165 -14.62 -17.74 -24.06
C ASP A 165 -13.92 -19.10 -24.12
N THR A 166 -14.71 -20.18 -24.23
CA THR A 166 -14.20 -21.56 -24.29
C THR A 166 -13.35 -21.88 -25.54
N LEU A 167 -13.33 -20.97 -26.53
CA LEU A 167 -12.53 -21.01 -27.76
C LEU A 167 -11.31 -20.06 -27.69
N GLY A 168 -11.12 -19.33 -26.58
CA GLY A 168 -10.05 -18.35 -26.41
C GLY A 168 -10.33 -16.97 -27.04
N ILE A 169 -11.59 -16.66 -27.40
CA ILE A 169 -11.96 -15.37 -27.96
C ILE A 169 -12.31 -14.39 -26.83
N VAL A 170 -11.73 -13.19 -26.86
CA VAL A 170 -12.06 -12.12 -25.89
C VAL A 170 -13.52 -11.71 -26.06
N ASN A 171 -14.32 -11.90 -25.00
CA ASN A 171 -15.78 -11.72 -25.01
C ASN A 171 -16.28 -10.59 -24.08
N GLU A 172 -15.41 -10.06 -23.23
CA GLU A 172 -15.66 -8.91 -22.37
C GLU A 172 -14.34 -8.18 -22.09
N LEU A 173 -14.38 -6.85 -22.14
CA LEU A 173 -13.31 -5.96 -21.72
C LEU A 173 -13.75 -5.23 -20.45
N ILE A 174 -12.86 -5.14 -19.46
CA ILE A 174 -13.10 -4.36 -18.24
C ILE A 174 -11.98 -3.34 -18.14
N THR A 175 -12.29 -2.05 -18.29
CA THR A 175 -11.30 -0.98 -18.11
C THR A 175 -11.24 -0.62 -16.64
N TYR A 176 -10.06 -0.79 -16.05
CA TYR A 176 -9.74 -0.37 -14.70
C TYR A 176 -8.91 0.91 -14.72
N LYS A 177 -9.14 1.77 -13.73
CA LYS A 177 -8.27 2.89 -13.39
C LYS A 177 -8.12 2.93 -11.87
N ARG A 178 -6.90 2.70 -11.37
CA ARG A 178 -6.57 2.65 -9.93
C ARG A 178 -7.50 1.71 -9.13
N GLY A 179 -7.72 0.49 -9.64
CA GLY A 179 -8.59 -0.52 -9.03
C GLY A 179 -10.09 -0.33 -9.33
N TYR A 180 -10.52 0.87 -9.72
CA TYR A 180 -11.93 1.13 -10.04
C TYR A 180 -12.25 0.70 -11.47
N ILE A 181 -13.30 -0.13 -11.62
CA ILE A 181 -13.91 -0.42 -12.92
C ILE A 181 -14.60 0.85 -13.43
N VAL A 182 -14.02 1.48 -14.46
CA VAL A 182 -14.57 2.69 -15.09
C VAL A 182 -15.37 2.37 -16.36
N ASN A 183 -15.27 1.16 -16.89
CA ASN A 183 -15.98 0.71 -18.09
C ASN A 183 -16.07 -0.83 -18.12
N ARG A 184 -17.17 -1.37 -18.66
CA ARG A 184 -17.35 -2.79 -19.01
C ARG A 184 -17.96 -2.88 -20.40
N GLU A 185 -17.23 -3.42 -21.36
CA GLU A 185 -17.70 -3.64 -22.73
C GLU A 185 -17.84 -5.14 -23.01
N ARG A 186 -19.07 -5.61 -23.14
CA ARG A 186 -19.37 -6.96 -23.65
C ARG A 186 -19.22 -6.93 -25.17
N ILE A 187 -18.26 -7.68 -25.68
CA ILE A 187 -17.86 -7.67 -27.09
C ILE A 187 -17.89 -9.07 -27.70
N ASN A 188 -17.88 -9.14 -29.03
CA ASN A 188 -17.76 -10.39 -29.78
C ASN A 188 -18.84 -11.44 -29.42
N ARG A 189 -19.98 -10.97 -28.88
CA ARG A 189 -21.06 -11.81 -28.40
C ARG A 189 -21.86 -12.39 -29.56
N ARG A 190 -22.52 -13.51 -29.28
CA ARG A 190 -23.34 -14.26 -30.23
C ARG A 190 -24.76 -14.39 -29.69
N ASP A 191 -25.73 -14.49 -30.60
CA ASP A 191 -27.11 -14.80 -30.25
C ASP A 191 -27.34 -16.30 -30.04
N THR A 192 -28.59 -16.69 -29.74
CA THR A 192 -29.01 -18.09 -29.53
C THR A 192 -28.88 -18.97 -30.77
N GLU A 193 -28.69 -18.38 -31.95
CA GLU A 193 -28.40 -19.07 -33.22
C GLU A 193 -26.90 -19.00 -33.57
N ASN A 194 -26.05 -18.65 -32.60
CA ASN A 194 -24.59 -18.54 -32.69
C ASN A 194 -24.08 -17.44 -33.66
N ARG A 195 -24.94 -16.51 -34.09
CA ARG A 195 -24.61 -15.42 -35.04
C ARG A 195 -24.02 -14.20 -34.33
N PRO A 196 -23.16 -13.39 -34.98
CA PRO A 196 -22.65 -12.13 -34.42
C PRO A 196 -23.75 -11.15 -34.02
N HIS A 197 -23.69 -10.67 -32.77
CA HIS A 197 -24.63 -9.67 -32.24
C HIS A 197 -23.93 -8.67 -31.31
N GLY A 198 -24.36 -7.41 -31.32
CA GLY A 198 -23.82 -6.36 -30.45
C GLY A 198 -22.50 -5.78 -30.95
N LEU A 199 -21.72 -5.19 -30.04
CA LEU A 199 -20.41 -4.62 -30.35
C LEU A 199 -19.39 -5.73 -30.62
N TRP A 200 -18.63 -5.60 -31.70
CA TRP A 200 -17.52 -6.49 -32.05
C TRP A 200 -16.21 -5.69 -32.15
N LYS A 201 -15.13 -6.28 -31.65
CA LYS A 201 -13.79 -5.69 -31.61
C LYS A 201 -12.75 -6.74 -31.97
N TRP A 202 -11.89 -6.40 -32.93
CA TRP A 202 -10.77 -7.21 -33.35
C TRP A 202 -9.47 -6.50 -32.99
N PHE A 203 -8.46 -7.26 -32.60
CA PHE A 203 -7.17 -6.77 -32.16
C PHE A 203 -6.05 -7.25 -33.09
N TYR A 204 -4.91 -6.59 -33.01
CA TYR A 204 -3.62 -7.10 -33.49
C TYR A 204 -2.98 -8.01 -32.42
N GLU A 205 -1.84 -8.64 -32.73
CA GLU A 205 -1.12 -9.55 -31.81
C GLU A 205 -0.51 -8.83 -30.60
N ASP A 206 -0.32 -7.51 -30.70
CA ASP A 206 0.13 -6.58 -29.65
C ASP A 206 -1.04 -5.93 -28.89
N ASP A 207 -2.24 -6.50 -29.00
CA ASP A 207 -3.48 -6.04 -28.37
C ASP A 207 -4.00 -4.65 -28.81
N VAL A 208 -3.39 -4.02 -29.82
CA VAL A 208 -3.90 -2.78 -30.42
C VAL A 208 -5.25 -3.03 -31.10
N LEU A 209 -6.23 -2.16 -30.88
CA LEU A 209 -7.55 -2.25 -31.52
C LEU A 209 -7.40 -2.08 -33.04
N LYS A 210 -7.61 -3.16 -33.79
CA LYS A 210 -7.49 -3.21 -35.26
C LYS A 210 -8.74 -2.67 -35.94
N ALA A 211 -9.90 -3.08 -35.44
CA ALA A 211 -11.18 -2.57 -35.89
C ALA A 211 -12.26 -2.74 -34.80
N GLU A 212 -13.27 -1.88 -34.84
CA GLU A 212 -14.50 -2.02 -34.08
C GLU A 212 -15.73 -1.74 -34.95
N GLY A 213 -16.88 -2.30 -34.57
CA GLY A 213 -18.18 -1.98 -35.16
C GLY A 213 -19.29 -2.86 -34.58
N SER A 214 -20.54 -2.49 -34.85
CA SER A 214 -21.71 -3.17 -34.27
C SER A 214 -22.42 -4.07 -35.27
N PHE A 215 -22.85 -5.25 -34.81
CA PHE A 215 -23.68 -6.19 -35.56
C PHE A 215 -25.09 -6.30 -34.98
N LYS A 216 -26.04 -6.57 -35.86
CA LYS A 216 -27.44 -6.87 -35.53
C LYS A 216 -27.86 -8.10 -36.35
N ASN A 217 -28.14 -9.20 -35.65
CA ASN A 217 -28.55 -10.48 -36.26
C ASN A 217 -27.59 -10.98 -37.38
N GLY A 218 -26.28 -10.73 -37.23
CA GLY A 218 -25.24 -11.05 -38.21
C GLY A 218 -24.90 -9.97 -39.24
N LEU A 219 -25.68 -8.89 -39.37
CA LEU A 219 -25.47 -7.80 -40.34
C LEU A 219 -24.77 -6.57 -39.71
N LYS A 220 -24.03 -5.76 -40.48
CA LYS A 220 -23.33 -4.58 -39.94
C LYS A 220 -24.27 -3.39 -39.77
N ASN A 221 -24.34 -2.83 -38.57
CA ASN A 221 -25.20 -1.68 -38.30
C ASN A 221 -24.63 -0.81 -37.16
N GLY A 222 -23.98 0.30 -37.53
CA GLY A 222 -23.33 1.25 -36.62
C GLY A 222 -22.10 1.92 -37.25
N ILE A 223 -21.38 2.73 -36.47
CA ILE A 223 -20.07 3.23 -36.91
C ILE A 223 -19.03 2.11 -36.81
N PHE A 224 -18.41 1.80 -37.94
CA PHE A 224 -17.20 0.99 -38.00
C PHE A 224 -15.98 1.90 -38.06
N ARG A 225 -14.91 1.49 -37.38
CA ARG A 225 -13.62 2.18 -37.35
C ARG A 225 -12.52 1.17 -37.63
N GLU A 226 -11.63 1.49 -38.55
CA GLU A 226 -10.40 0.72 -38.81
C GLU A 226 -9.18 1.55 -38.40
N TYR A 227 -8.21 0.91 -37.78
CA TYR A 227 -6.98 1.52 -37.29
C TYR A 227 -5.74 0.84 -37.90
N ASP A 228 -4.58 1.50 -37.82
CA ASP A 228 -3.29 0.86 -38.08
C ASP A 228 -2.70 0.25 -36.79
N ILE A 229 -1.54 -0.40 -36.90
CA ILE A 229 -0.81 -0.98 -35.75
C ILE A 229 -0.25 0.08 -34.80
N GLN A 230 -0.24 1.36 -35.20
CA GLN A 230 0.09 2.48 -34.35
C GLN A 230 -1.15 3.07 -33.65
N GLY A 231 -2.34 2.48 -33.85
CA GLY A 231 -3.61 2.96 -33.29
C GLY A 231 -4.17 4.22 -33.98
N ASN A 232 -3.58 4.67 -35.09
CA ASN A 232 -4.15 5.79 -35.84
C ASN A 232 -5.42 5.32 -36.55
N LEU A 233 -6.45 6.15 -36.45
CA LEU A 233 -7.71 5.97 -37.17
C LEU A 233 -7.48 6.11 -38.69
N LYS A 234 -7.48 4.99 -39.42
CA LYS A 234 -7.35 4.96 -40.88
C LYS A 234 -8.65 5.34 -41.58
N LYS A 235 -9.79 4.99 -40.96
CA LYS A 235 -11.09 4.91 -41.63
C LYS A 235 -12.23 5.03 -40.61
N ILE A 236 -13.19 5.91 -40.88
CA ILE A 236 -14.53 5.87 -40.27
C ILE A 236 -15.53 5.53 -41.38
N GLU A 237 -16.43 4.58 -41.13
CA GLU A 237 -17.56 4.28 -42.00
C GLU A 237 -18.82 3.98 -41.16
N LYS A 238 -19.81 4.87 -41.19
CA LYS A 238 -21.09 4.67 -40.51
C LYS A 238 -22.05 3.81 -41.33
N TYR A 239 -22.04 2.51 -41.09
CA TYR A 239 -22.93 1.53 -41.71
C TYR A 239 -24.34 1.55 -41.08
N VAL A 240 -25.37 1.30 -41.89
CA VAL A 240 -26.77 1.03 -41.49
C VAL A 240 -27.25 -0.16 -42.32
N ASP A 241 -27.55 -1.28 -41.68
CA ASP A 241 -27.83 -2.59 -42.31
C ASP A 241 -26.98 -2.79 -43.61
N ASP A 242 -25.65 -2.62 -43.44
CA ASP A 242 -24.56 -2.63 -44.43
C ASP A 242 -24.35 -1.40 -45.39
N VAL A 243 -24.78 -0.15 -45.05
CA VAL A 243 -24.62 1.11 -45.90
C VAL A 243 -24.07 2.43 -45.19
N ARG A 244 -23.13 3.26 -45.76
CA ARG A 244 -22.08 4.19 -45.13
C ARG A 244 -22.30 5.77 -44.86
N GLN A 245 -21.66 6.44 -43.82
CA GLN A 245 -21.54 7.95 -43.49
C GLN A 245 -20.45 8.46 -42.38
N GLU A 246 -20.21 9.79 -42.00
CA GLU A 246 -18.89 10.39 -41.42
C GLU A 246 -18.71 11.40 -40.13
N SER A 247 -18.13 12.67 -40.11
CA SER A 247 -17.18 13.36 -39.06
C SER A 247 -17.41 14.77 -38.24
N ALA A 248 -16.42 15.43 -37.49
CA ALA A 248 -16.49 16.65 -36.50
C ALA A 248 -15.17 17.52 -36.03
N GLU A 249 -15.18 18.62 -35.15
CA GLU A 249 -14.08 19.68 -34.79
C GLU A 249 -14.12 20.61 -33.44
N GLU A 250 -13.03 21.29 -32.85
CA GLU A 250 -12.94 22.39 -31.71
C GLU A 250 -11.51 23.07 -31.29
N VAL A 251 -11.31 24.29 -30.61
CA VAL A 251 -10.04 24.92 -29.91
C VAL A 251 -10.04 26.35 -29.12
N ALA A 252 -9.13 26.71 -28.12
CA ALA A 252 -8.96 28.09 -27.39
C ALA A 252 -7.59 28.54 -26.62
N ARG A 253 -7.33 29.82 -26.08
CA ARG A 253 -6.01 30.44 -25.45
C ARG A 253 -5.99 31.63 -24.33
N LEU A 254 -4.87 32.40 -23.98
CA LEU A 254 -4.53 33.32 -22.77
C LEU A 254 -3.67 34.70 -22.94
N GLU A 255 -3.34 35.55 -21.88
CA GLU A 255 -2.68 36.95 -21.87
C GLU A 255 -1.52 37.28 -20.80
N ILE A 256 -0.62 38.30 -20.98
CA ILE A 256 0.55 38.73 -20.10
C ILE A 256 0.81 40.28 -20.04
N ARG A 257 1.36 40.87 -18.93
CA ARG A 257 1.77 42.32 -18.76
C ARG A 257 3.05 42.55 -17.89
N ARG A 258 3.67 43.76 -17.94
CA ARG A 258 4.93 44.16 -17.22
C ARG A 258 5.04 45.65 -16.84
N ASP A 259 5.74 45.95 -15.74
CA ASP A 259 6.17 47.29 -15.28
C ASP A 259 7.71 47.40 -15.15
N TYR A 260 8.26 48.63 -15.15
CA TYR A 260 9.71 48.89 -15.24
C TYR A 260 10.23 49.93 -14.23
N TYR A 261 11.51 49.85 -13.89
CA TYR A 261 12.30 50.89 -13.21
C TYR A 261 12.66 52.05 -14.17
N PRO A 262 13.05 53.23 -13.67
CA PRO A 262 13.49 54.36 -14.51
C PRO A 262 14.66 54.03 -15.46
N GLY A 263 15.54 53.09 -15.06
CA GLY A 263 16.63 52.56 -15.89
C GLY A 263 16.22 51.46 -16.87
N GLY A 264 14.93 51.24 -17.13
CA GLY A 264 14.43 50.29 -18.13
C GLY A 264 14.48 48.80 -17.74
N LYS A 265 14.98 48.44 -16.54
CA LYS A 265 14.88 47.08 -16.00
C LYS A 265 13.44 46.75 -15.61
N VAL A 266 13.02 45.50 -15.77
CA VAL A 266 11.71 45.03 -15.28
C VAL A 266 11.65 45.18 -13.76
N LYS A 267 10.54 45.71 -13.27
CA LYS A 267 10.21 45.84 -11.84
C LYS A 267 9.13 44.84 -11.43
N VAL A 268 8.13 44.64 -12.28
CA VAL A 268 7.01 43.71 -12.07
C VAL A 268 6.68 42.98 -13.38
N GLU A 269 6.34 41.71 -13.29
CA GLU A 269 5.72 40.92 -14.37
C GLU A 269 4.46 40.24 -13.82
N ALA A 270 3.37 40.16 -14.60
CA ALA A 270 2.11 39.52 -14.18
C ALA A 270 1.29 38.96 -15.36
N THR A 271 0.57 37.85 -15.15
CA THR A 271 -0.27 37.18 -16.15
C THR A 271 -1.78 37.36 -15.92
N TYR A 272 -2.58 37.32 -16.99
CA TYR A 272 -4.01 37.69 -16.96
C TYR A 272 -4.88 36.77 -17.82
N ARG A 273 -6.15 36.63 -17.44
CA ARG A 273 -7.22 35.96 -18.22
C ARG A 273 -8.40 36.92 -18.33
N LYS A 274 -8.68 37.43 -19.54
CA LYS A 274 -9.73 38.45 -19.79
C LYS A 274 -9.62 39.66 -18.85
N GLY A 275 -8.39 40.13 -18.59
CA GLY A 275 -8.11 41.24 -17.67
C GLY A 275 -8.12 40.93 -16.17
N VAL A 276 -8.49 39.72 -15.73
CA VAL A 276 -8.38 39.28 -14.32
C VAL A 276 -6.99 38.69 -14.05
N PRO A 277 -6.30 39.00 -12.94
CA PRO A 277 -5.01 38.39 -12.60
C PRO A 277 -5.11 36.87 -12.46
N GLU A 278 -4.27 36.14 -13.18
CA GLU A 278 -4.35 34.69 -13.31
C GLU A 278 -2.97 34.13 -13.63
N GLY A 279 -2.38 33.32 -12.76
CA GLY A 279 -1.03 32.76 -12.91
C GLY A 279 -0.02 33.38 -11.95
N ILE A 280 1.13 33.86 -12.46
CA ILE A 280 2.26 34.30 -11.64
C ILE A 280 2.42 35.82 -11.73
N ARG A 281 2.73 36.45 -10.59
CA ARG A 281 3.29 37.80 -10.49
C ARG A 281 4.68 37.74 -9.85
N ARG A 282 5.67 38.42 -10.41
CA ARG A 282 7.03 38.55 -9.86
C ARG A 282 7.38 40.01 -9.59
N GLU A 283 8.15 40.24 -8.52
CA GLU A 283 8.79 41.52 -8.20
C GLU A 283 10.31 41.37 -8.18
N PHE A 284 11.01 42.31 -8.81
CA PHE A 284 12.46 42.27 -9.02
C PHE A 284 13.14 43.47 -8.35
N ASP A 285 14.41 43.32 -7.94
CA ASP A 285 15.25 44.43 -7.48
C ASP A 285 15.95 45.18 -8.64
N GLU A 286 16.75 46.20 -8.31
CA GLU A 286 17.50 46.97 -9.32
C GLU A 286 18.67 46.20 -9.96
N LYS A 287 19.08 45.04 -9.42
CA LYS A 287 20.02 44.15 -10.12
C LYS A 287 19.26 43.32 -11.17
N GLY A 288 18.07 42.84 -10.82
CA GLY A 288 17.23 41.91 -11.59
C GLY A 288 16.95 40.59 -10.85
N GLU A 289 17.24 40.52 -9.55
CA GLU A 289 16.98 39.36 -8.69
C GLU A 289 15.51 39.36 -8.23
N VAL A 290 14.85 38.20 -8.20
CA VAL A 290 13.45 38.11 -7.74
C VAL A 290 13.42 38.17 -6.21
N VAL A 291 12.93 39.29 -5.68
CA VAL A 291 12.81 39.52 -4.23
C VAL A 291 11.51 38.97 -3.65
N GLN A 292 10.45 38.91 -4.46
CA GLN A 292 9.16 38.35 -4.07
C GLN A 292 8.38 37.85 -5.29
N SER A 293 7.51 36.87 -5.09
CA SER A 293 6.52 36.43 -6.08
C SER A 293 5.19 36.09 -5.43
N TYR A 294 4.14 36.13 -6.23
CA TYR A 294 2.77 35.83 -5.84
C TYR A 294 2.11 34.94 -6.89
N ILE A 295 1.29 33.98 -6.44
CA ILE A 295 0.46 33.15 -7.33
C ILE A 295 -0.99 33.61 -7.22
N PHE A 296 -1.59 33.96 -8.35
CA PHE A 296 -2.98 34.40 -8.48
C PHE A 296 -3.85 33.32 -9.14
N ARG A 297 -5.08 33.15 -8.63
CA ARG A 297 -6.15 32.40 -9.30
C ARG A 297 -7.43 33.23 -9.24
N ASN A 298 -8.02 33.55 -10.40
CA ASN A 298 -9.20 34.42 -10.51
C ASN A 298 -9.08 35.73 -9.68
N GLY A 299 -7.90 36.35 -9.65
CA GLY A 299 -7.63 37.58 -8.90
C GLY A 299 -7.25 37.39 -7.42
N ILE A 300 -7.36 36.19 -6.85
CA ILE A 300 -7.04 35.91 -5.43
C ILE A 300 -5.60 35.39 -5.30
N ILE A 301 -4.84 35.93 -4.34
CA ILE A 301 -3.50 35.40 -3.98
C ILE A 301 -3.67 34.06 -3.25
N VAL A 302 -3.07 33.00 -3.80
CA VAL A 302 -3.06 31.65 -3.22
C VAL A 302 -1.68 31.22 -2.68
N GLY A 303 -0.65 32.04 -2.85
CA GLY A 303 0.66 31.84 -2.25
C GLY A 303 1.66 32.95 -2.54
N GLN A 304 2.66 33.10 -1.68
CA GLN A 304 3.78 34.05 -1.82
C GLN A 304 5.11 33.48 -1.32
N GLY A 305 6.20 33.96 -1.92
CA GLY A 305 7.59 33.61 -1.64
C GLY A 305 8.45 33.80 -2.90
N ILE A 306 9.71 33.35 -2.90
CA ILE A 306 10.60 33.56 -4.06
C ILE A 306 10.34 32.48 -5.13
N ILE A 307 10.09 32.90 -6.38
CA ILE A 307 10.13 32.05 -7.59
C ILE A 307 11.37 32.45 -8.39
N ASN A 308 12.32 31.54 -8.60
CA ASN A 308 13.55 31.85 -9.34
C ASN A 308 13.31 32.03 -10.85
N ALA A 309 14.38 32.40 -11.59
CA ALA A 309 14.33 32.59 -13.04
C ALA A 309 13.93 31.33 -13.83
N GLY A 310 14.17 30.13 -13.28
CA GLY A 310 13.73 28.85 -13.85
C GLY A 310 12.26 28.51 -13.56
N GLY A 311 11.55 29.34 -12.78
CA GLY A 311 10.14 29.11 -12.40
C GLY A 311 9.94 28.33 -11.11
N LEU A 312 11.01 27.94 -10.40
CA LEU A 312 10.95 27.08 -9.22
C LEU A 312 10.86 27.89 -7.91
N LYS A 313 10.07 27.43 -6.94
CA LYS A 313 10.01 28.01 -5.59
C LYS A 313 11.33 27.84 -4.83
N GLN A 314 11.70 28.85 -4.06
CA GLN A 314 12.88 28.90 -3.19
C GLN A 314 12.56 29.59 -1.86
N GLY A 315 13.33 29.26 -0.82
CA GLY A 315 13.29 29.92 0.49
C GLY A 315 11.97 29.73 1.22
N TYR A 316 11.70 30.60 2.19
CA TYR A 316 10.48 30.55 3.00
C TYR A 316 9.24 30.98 2.20
N TRP A 317 8.15 30.22 2.34
CA TRP A 317 6.89 30.42 1.63
C TRP A 317 5.68 30.44 2.58
N LYS A 318 4.61 31.11 2.13
CA LYS A 318 3.26 31.00 2.71
C LYS A 318 2.25 30.73 1.60
N GLU A 319 1.40 29.73 1.78
CA GLU A 319 0.28 29.41 0.88
C GLU A 319 -1.05 29.76 1.57
N TYR A 320 -2.07 30.09 0.78
CA TYR A 320 -3.34 30.64 1.28
C TYR A 320 -4.56 29.91 0.71
N TYR A 321 -5.61 29.83 1.52
CA TYR A 321 -6.95 29.47 1.07
C TYR A 321 -7.60 30.63 0.29
N ALA A 322 -8.68 30.34 -0.45
CA ALA A 322 -9.42 31.35 -1.21
C ALA A 322 -10.09 32.46 -0.35
N ASN A 323 -10.22 32.25 0.97
CA ASN A 323 -10.65 33.27 1.93
C ASN A 323 -9.49 34.15 2.45
N GLY A 324 -8.27 33.97 1.95
CA GLY A 324 -7.07 34.70 2.38
C GLY A 324 -6.40 34.20 3.66
N MET A 325 -6.96 33.17 4.32
CA MET A 325 -6.36 32.60 5.53
C MET A 325 -5.17 31.70 5.19
N LEU A 326 -4.18 31.65 6.09
CA LEU A 326 -2.98 30.85 5.92
C LEU A 326 -3.35 29.37 5.82
N LYS A 327 -2.79 28.67 4.83
CA LYS A 327 -2.98 27.25 4.59
C LYS A 327 -1.74 26.43 4.97
N SER A 328 -0.56 26.93 4.65
CA SER A 328 0.71 26.28 5.03
C SER A 328 1.89 27.22 4.94
N GLN A 329 2.95 26.93 5.70
CA GLN A 329 4.22 27.64 5.64
C GLN A 329 5.40 26.70 5.91
N GLY A 330 6.57 27.08 5.39
CA GLY A 330 7.81 26.32 5.49
C GLY A 330 8.78 26.71 4.38
N ASN A 331 9.88 25.97 4.22
CA ASN A 331 10.92 26.30 3.23
C ASN A 331 10.84 25.42 1.97
N TYR A 332 11.19 26.01 0.83
CA TYR A 332 11.38 25.36 -0.45
C TYR A 332 12.84 25.41 -0.92
N SER A 333 13.31 24.32 -1.52
CA SER A 333 14.56 24.23 -2.28
C SER A 333 14.21 23.62 -3.64
N ASN A 334 14.23 24.43 -4.71
CA ASN A 334 13.90 24.02 -6.08
C ASN A 334 12.57 23.25 -6.18
N ASP A 335 11.46 23.89 -5.77
CA ASP A 335 10.10 23.31 -5.65
C ASP A 335 9.92 22.13 -4.67
N LYS A 336 10.98 21.61 -4.05
CA LYS A 336 10.90 20.60 -2.98
C LYS A 336 10.72 21.26 -1.61
N ARG A 337 9.83 20.73 -0.77
CA ARG A 337 9.72 21.16 0.64
C ARG A 337 10.95 20.68 1.42
N VAL A 338 11.53 21.54 2.25
CA VAL A 338 12.71 21.22 3.08
C VAL A 338 12.55 21.79 4.49
N GLY A 339 13.11 21.10 5.48
CA GLY A 339 13.01 21.47 6.89
C GLY A 339 11.58 21.41 7.45
N GLU A 340 11.34 22.17 8.52
CA GLU A 340 10.05 22.25 9.18
C GLU A 340 8.95 22.83 8.29
N TRP A 341 7.78 22.21 8.33
CA TRP A 341 6.57 22.63 7.64
C TRP A 341 5.34 22.54 8.56
N GLU A 342 4.50 23.57 8.48
CA GLU A 342 3.24 23.66 9.19
C GLU A 342 2.09 23.85 8.20
N PHE A 343 0.97 23.20 8.46
CA PHE A 343 -0.27 23.29 7.69
C PHE A 343 -1.41 23.62 8.65
N PHE A 344 -2.40 24.37 8.19
CA PHE A 344 -3.44 24.97 9.03
C PHE A 344 -4.81 24.77 8.39
N TYR A 345 -5.81 24.50 9.22
CA TYR A 345 -7.19 24.49 8.79
C TYR A 345 -7.65 25.88 8.31
N PRO A 346 -8.77 25.98 7.55
CA PRO A 346 -9.36 27.27 7.14
C PRO A 346 -9.83 28.19 8.28
N LYS A 347 -9.62 27.83 9.55
CA LYS A 347 -9.85 28.65 10.76
C LYS A 347 -8.55 29.19 11.39
N GLY A 348 -7.38 28.73 10.96
CA GLY A 348 -6.06 29.12 11.51
C GLY A 348 -5.46 28.13 12.52
N GLU A 349 -6.24 27.18 13.03
CA GLU A 349 -5.73 26.09 13.88
C GLU A 349 -4.77 25.18 13.09
N PRO A 350 -3.73 24.59 13.72
CA PRO A 350 -2.86 23.62 13.06
C PRO A 350 -3.66 22.40 12.59
N GLU A 351 -3.35 21.92 11.39
CA GLU A 351 -3.90 20.72 10.76
C GLU A 351 -2.88 19.58 10.85
N GLN A 352 -1.64 19.85 10.43
CA GLN A 352 -0.51 18.92 10.53
C GLN A 352 0.83 19.66 10.57
N LYS A 353 1.88 19.04 11.12
CA LYS A 353 3.26 19.55 11.09
C LYS A 353 4.30 18.43 11.11
N GLY A 354 5.48 18.72 10.58
CA GLY A 354 6.66 17.86 10.63
C GLY A 354 7.75 18.32 9.66
N SER A 355 8.80 17.52 9.54
CA SER A 355 10.03 17.87 8.82
C SER A 355 10.13 17.18 7.45
N TYR A 356 10.77 17.84 6.47
CA TYR A 356 11.18 17.26 5.19
C TYR A 356 12.71 17.29 5.02
N ASN A 357 13.28 16.27 4.35
CA ASN A 357 14.68 16.26 3.94
C ASN A 357 14.93 17.05 2.64
N GLU A 358 16.20 17.25 2.26
CA GLU A 358 16.62 17.95 1.03
C GLU A 358 16.08 17.32 -0.28
N GLU A 359 15.63 16.07 -0.24
CA GLU A 359 15.03 15.42 -1.40
C GLU A 359 13.55 15.77 -1.59
N GLY A 360 12.89 16.38 -0.60
CA GLY A 360 11.46 16.65 -0.57
C GLY A 360 10.62 15.61 0.17
N LYS A 361 11.24 14.70 0.92
CA LYS A 361 10.59 13.53 1.56
C LYS A 361 10.42 13.74 3.07
N PRO A 362 9.26 13.38 3.68
CA PRO A 362 9.06 13.54 5.12
C PRO A 362 10.05 12.69 5.94
N ILE A 363 10.45 13.22 7.09
CA ILE A 363 11.36 12.58 8.07
C ILE A 363 10.94 12.91 9.50
N GLY A 364 11.35 12.08 10.45
CA GLY A 364 11.12 12.31 11.88
C GLY A 364 9.65 12.12 12.28
N LYS A 365 9.25 12.73 13.40
CA LYS A 365 7.86 12.68 13.86
C LYS A 365 6.99 13.70 13.12
N TRP A 366 5.89 13.20 12.58
CA TRP A 366 4.78 14.00 12.07
C TRP A 366 3.60 13.94 13.04
N PHE A 367 2.88 15.05 13.14
CA PHE A 367 1.74 15.22 14.03
C PHE A 367 0.55 15.78 13.26
N TRP A 368 -0.62 15.19 13.46
CA TRP A 368 -1.91 15.69 12.96
C TRP A 368 -2.80 16.09 14.12
N TYR A 369 -3.61 17.11 13.89
CA TYR A 369 -4.51 17.66 14.90
C TYR A 369 -5.93 17.69 14.37
N TYR A 370 -6.90 17.48 15.25
CA TYR A 370 -8.29 17.81 14.99
C TYR A 370 -8.47 19.33 14.89
N SER A 371 -9.56 19.79 14.26
CA SER A 371 -9.87 21.23 14.08
C SER A 371 -10.24 21.99 15.37
N ASN A 372 -9.92 21.43 16.53
CA ASN A 372 -10.02 22.01 17.88
C ASN A 372 -8.66 22.00 18.61
N GLY A 373 -7.57 21.62 17.94
CA GLY A 373 -6.20 21.57 18.48
C GLY A 373 -5.84 20.29 19.24
N GLN A 374 -6.75 19.32 19.42
CA GLN A 374 -6.41 18.02 20.01
C GLN A 374 -5.54 17.20 19.04
N LEU A 375 -4.60 16.41 19.57
CA LEU A 375 -3.81 15.47 18.76
C LEU A 375 -4.73 14.38 18.18
N LEU A 376 -4.75 14.27 16.86
CA LEU A 376 -5.40 13.19 16.11
C LEU A 376 -4.43 12.01 15.96
N ARG A 377 -3.19 12.26 15.53
CA ARG A 377 -2.22 11.20 15.20
C ARG A 377 -0.78 11.66 15.42
N GLU A 378 0.08 10.76 15.87
CA GLU A 378 1.53 10.87 15.71
C GLU A 378 2.10 9.65 14.98
N GLU A 379 3.10 9.87 14.14
CA GLU A 379 3.67 8.86 13.22
C GLU A 379 5.14 9.19 12.94
N ASN A 380 5.98 8.17 12.74
CA ASN A 380 7.41 8.33 12.48
C ASN A 380 7.74 8.06 11.00
N TYR A 381 8.65 8.84 10.42
CA TYR A 381 9.05 8.75 9.01
C TYR A 381 10.57 8.63 8.82
N ARG A 382 10.97 7.75 7.89
CA ARG A 382 12.35 7.58 7.43
C ARG A 382 12.41 7.74 5.90
N ASN A 383 13.04 8.82 5.45
CA ASN A 383 13.26 9.13 4.03
C ASN A 383 12.00 9.01 3.14
N GLY A 384 10.85 9.43 3.66
CA GLY A 384 9.58 9.46 2.94
C GLY A 384 8.60 8.33 3.24
N LEU A 385 9.05 7.24 3.84
CA LEU A 385 8.23 6.09 4.23
C LEU A 385 7.89 6.15 5.72
N ARG A 386 6.74 5.63 6.14
CA ARG A 386 6.44 5.38 7.57
C ARG A 386 7.42 4.34 8.12
N ASP A 387 7.99 4.60 9.31
CA ASP A 387 9.03 3.77 9.92
C ASP A 387 9.08 4.00 11.45
N GLY A 388 8.76 2.96 12.23
CA GLY A 388 8.51 3.02 13.66
C GLY A 388 7.05 3.32 14.03
N LEU A 389 6.81 3.51 15.33
CA LEU A 389 5.48 3.57 15.95
C LEU A 389 4.55 4.61 15.33
N MET A 390 3.31 4.20 15.07
CA MET A 390 2.15 5.06 14.82
C MET A 390 1.20 4.99 16.02
N THR A 391 0.53 6.10 16.35
CA THR A 391 -0.63 6.08 17.25
C THR A 391 -1.65 7.14 16.82
N GLU A 392 -2.90 6.70 16.64
CA GLU A 392 -4.07 7.53 16.33
C GLU A 392 -5.05 7.54 17.50
N TYR A 393 -5.74 8.66 17.69
CA TYR A 393 -6.59 8.97 18.84
C TYR A 393 -7.96 9.48 18.43
N ASP A 394 -8.99 9.24 19.26
CA ASP A 394 -10.29 9.90 19.14
C ASP A 394 -10.31 11.31 19.77
N PHE A 395 -11.42 12.03 19.63
CA PHE A 395 -11.64 13.33 20.28
C PHE A 395 -11.60 13.30 21.82
N ASN A 396 -11.67 12.11 22.45
CA ASN A 396 -11.57 11.93 23.90
C ASN A 396 -10.14 11.51 24.34
N ARG A 397 -9.23 11.29 23.38
CA ARG A 397 -7.87 10.74 23.53
C ARG A 397 -7.79 9.24 23.87
N ASN A 398 -8.84 8.48 23.59
CA ASN A 398 -8.77 7.02 23.47
C ASN A 398 -7.91 6.65 22.25
N ILE A 399 -7.19 5.53 22.29
CA ILE A 399 -6.41 5.06 21.13
C ILE A 399 -7.37 4.41 20.13
N LEU A 400 -7.33 4.87 18.87
CA LEU A 400 -8.05 4.29 17.75
C LEU A 400 -7.21 3.30 16.94
N ALA A 401 -5.92 3.55 16.81
CA ALA A 401 -4.99 2.61 16.19
C ALA A 401 -3.59 2.75 16.81
N LYS A 402 -2.88 1.64 16.96
CA LYS A 402 -1.49 1.61 17.38
C LYS A 402 -0.77 0.36 16.88
N GLY A 403 0.43 0.56 16.36
CA GLY A 403 1.41 -0.46 16.02
C GLY A 403 2.61 0.18 15.30
N ASP A 404 3.58 -0.63 14.90
CA ASP A 404 4.80 -0.14 14.25
C ASP A 404 4.72 -0.28 12.72
N PHE A 405 5.37 0.66 12.02
CA PHE A 405 5.63 0.58 10.59
C PHE A 405 7.08 0.18 10.31
N ILE A 406 7.32 -0.55 9.22
CA ILE A 406 8.64 -0.66 8.59
C ILE A 406 8.49 -0.39 7.09
N ASP A 407 9.25 0.57 6.56
CA ASP A 407 9.27 0.89 5.11
C ASP A 407 7.86 1.02 4.48
N ASP A 408 6.99 1.82 5.11
CA ASP A 408 5.60 2.08 4.73
C ASP A 408 4.59 0.92 4.93
N LYS A 409 4.95 -0.14 5.66
CA LYS A 409 4.09 -1.31 5.93
C LYS A 409 3.87 -1.57 7.42
N GLU A 410 2.65 -1.98 7.77
CA GLU A 410 2.26 -2.44 9.10
C GLU A 410 3.06 -3.72 9.48
N GLU A 411 3.72 -3.71 10.65
CA GLU A 411 4.55 -4.83 11.14
C GLU A 411 4.31 -5.07 12.64
N GLY A 412 4.42 -6.33 13.07
CA GLY A 412 4.31 -6.73 14.48
C GLY A 412 2.88 -6.67 15.02
N PHE A 413 2.75 -6.55 16.34
CA PHE A 413 1.44 -6.54 17.01
C PHE A 413 0.74 -5.18 16.89
N TRP A 414 -0.48 -5.21 16.37
CA TRP A 414 -1.34 -4.05 16.20
C TRP A 414 -2.61 -4.14 17.07
N THR A 415 -3.18 -2.97 17.37
CA THR A 415 -4.48 -2.83 18.01
C THR A 415 -5.25 -1.71 17.31
N ILE A 416 -6.46 -2.01 16.83
CA ILE A 416 -7.30 -1.12 16.00
C ILE A 416 -8.71 -1.09 16.60
N GLN A 417 -9.37 0.06 16.55
CA GLN A 417 -10.72 0.29 17.08
C GLN A 417 -11.66 0.72 15.93
N ASN A 418 -12.31 -0.25 15.31
CA ASN A 418 -13.26 -0.05 14.22
C ASN A 418 -14.65 0.30 14.78
N GLY A 419 -14.80 1.57 15.17
CA GLY A 419 -16.03 2.08 15.80
C GLY A 419 -16.19 1.50 17.21
N PHE A 420 -17.20 0.66 17.41
CA PHE A 420 -17.47 0.01 18.70
C PHE A 420 -16.69 -1.30 18.91
N GLN A 421 -16.03 -1.84 17.88
CA GLN A 421 -15.28 -3.09 17.96
C GLN A 421 -13.78 -2.86 18.05
N ARG A 422 -13.09 -3.61 18.93
CA ARG A 422 -11.62 -3.68 18.95
C ARG A 422 -11.17 -4.90 18.15
N GLU A 423 -10.07 -4.78 17.43
CA GLU A 423 -9.36 -5.90 16.82
C GLU A 423 -7.86 -5.81 17.13
N GLU A 424 -7.24 -6.98 17.33
CA GLU A 424 -5.82 -7.08 17.65
C GLU A 424 -5.21 -8.37 17.06
N GLY A 425 -3.93 -8.33 16.71
CA GLY A 425 -3.21 -9.42 16.06
C GLY A 425 -1.91 -8.94 15.44
N GLU A 426 -1.24 -9.82 14.69
CA GLU A 426 0.04 -9.51 14.05
C GLU A 426 -0.13 -9.15 12.56
N PHE A 427 0.58 -8.11 12.13
CA PHE A 427 0.88 -7.87 10.72
C PHE A 427 2.32 -8.33 10.43
N ILE A 428 2.54 -8.85 9.22
CA ILE A 428 3.87 -9.04 8.65
C ILE A 428 3.86 -8.42 7.25
N GLU A 429 4.82 -7.55 6.97
CA GLU A 429 5.03 -6.93 5.66
C GLU A 429 3.76 -6.23 5.08
N GLY A 430 2.90 -5.72 5.96
CA GLY A 430 1.65 -5.01 5.63
C GLY A 430 0.39 -5.89 5.58
N TYR A 431 0.49 -7.19 5.82
CA TYR A 431 -0.65 -8.12 5.75
C TYR A 431 -0.94 -8.80 7.09
N ARG A 432 -2.23 -9.03 7.42
CA ARG A 432 -2.60 -9.78 8.63
C ARG A 432 -2.07 -11.21 8.56
N ASN A 433 -1.37 -11.65 9.59
CA ASN A 433 -0.74 -12.96 9.66
C ASN A 433 -0.80 -13.53 11.09
N GLY A 434 -0.90 -14.84 11.23
CA GLY A 434 -1.06 -15.46 12.55
C GLY A 434 -2.44 -15.23 13.16
N LEU A 435 -2.55 -15.31 14.49
CA LEU A 435 -3.84 -15.23 15.19
C LEU A 435 -4.33 -13.79 15.32
N TRP A 436 -5.56 -13.55 14.87
CA TRP A 436 -6.29 -12.30 15.05
C TRP A 436 -7.52 -12.51 15.94
N LYS A 437 -7.84 -11.50 16.75
CA LYS A 437 -8.98 -11.49 17.68
C LYS A 437 -9.77 -10.21 17.55
N HIS A 438 -11.09 -10.32 17.46
CA HIS A 438 -12.00 -9.17 17.48
C HIS A 438 -12.89 -9.23 18.72
N PHE A 439 -13.27 -8.08 19.26
CA PHE A 439 -14.00 -7.92 20.51
C PHE A 439 -15.20 -7.00 20.34
N TYR A 440 -16.25 -7.27 21.12
CA TYR A 440 -17.40 -6.41 21.32
C TYR A 440 -17.04 -5.16 22.15
N GLU A 441 -17.97 -4.20 22.22
CA GLU A 441 -17.82 -2.92 22.93
C GLU A 441 -17.55 -3.08 24.44
N ASP A 442 -18.07 -4.15 25.04
CA ASP A 442 -17.85 -4.52 26.44
C ASP A 442 -16.49 -5.22 26.69
N GLY A 443 -15.74 -5.54 25.63
CA GLY A 443 -14.50 -6.29 25.67
C GLY A 443 -14.66 -7.81 25.58
N THR A 444 -15.88 -8.35 25.41
CA THR A 444 -16.11 -9.79 25.19
C THR A 444 -15.55 -10.21 23.83
N LEU A 445 -14.92 -11.38 23.75
CA LEU A 445 -14.37 -11.92 22.50
C LEU A 445 -15.51 -12.20 21.52
N ALA A 446 -15.49 -11.58 20.35
CA ALA A 446 -16.47 -11.75 19.28
C ALA A 446 -16.00 -12.73 18.20
N PHE A 447 -14.69 -12.81 17.97
CA PHE A 447 -14.09 -13.65 16.94
C PHE A 447 -12.62 -13.95 17.27
N GLU A 448 -12.16 -15.15 16.91
CA GLU A 448 -10.74 -15.45 16.73
C GLU A 448 -10.50 -16.33 15.50
N GLY A 449 -9.41 -16.06 14.76
CA GLY A 449 -9.06 -16.82 13.56
C GLY A 449 -7.64 -16.54 13.09
N SER A 450 -7.06 -17.49 12.36
CA SER A 450 -5.69 -17.35 11.84
C SER A 450 -5.67 -16.86 10.39
N PHE A 451 -4.72 -15.99 10.06
CA PHE A 451 -4.54 -15.42 8.72
C PHE A 451 -3.16 -15.75 8.15
N VAL A 452 -3.07 -15.82 6.81
CA VAL A 452 -1.81 -15.85 6.05
C VAL A 452 -1.94 -14.88 4.88
N GLU A 453 -1.16 -13.79 4.93
CA GLU A 453 -1.25 -12.68 3.97
C GLU A 453 -2.69 -12.16 3.75
N ASP A 454 -3.38 -11.78 4.83
CA ASP A 454 -4.80 -11.40 4.86
C ASP A 454 -5.83 -12.48 4.50
N ASN A 455 -5.41 -13.63 3.97
CA ASN A 455 -6.31 -14.74 3.66
C ASN A 455 -6.65 -15.53 4.94
N PRO A 456 -7.94 -15.73 5.27
CA PRO A 456 -8.37 -16.70 6.27
C PRO A 456 -7.71 -18.06 6.06
N ASN A 457 -6.98 -18.59 7.04
CA ASN A 457 -6.29 -19.87 6.90
C ASN A 457 -6.14 -20.63 8.23
N GLY A 458 -6.62 -21.87 8.25
CA GLY A 458 -6.79 -22.66 9.46
C GLY A 458 -8.08 -22.30 10.21
N LYS A 459 -8.15 -22.68 11.48
CA LYS A 459 -9.36 -22.58 12.31
C LYS A 459 -9.83 -21.15 12.56
N HIS A 460 -11.14 -20.95 12.52
CA HIS A 460 -11.88 -19.72 12.80
C HIS A 460 -13.06 -20.02 13.73
N ILE A 461 -13.33 -19.13 14.68
CA ILE A 461 -14.46 -19.20 15.61
C ILE A 461 -15.06 -17.81 15.75
N SER A 462 -16.37 -17.65 15.54
CA SER A 462 -17.13 -16.49 16.01
C SER A 462 -17.96 -16.84 17.24
N TYR A 463 -18.20 -15.84 18.06
CA TYR A 463 -18.94 -15.93 19.32
C TYR A 463 -20.09 -14.93 19.31
N TYR A 464 -21.13 -15.20 20.10
CA TYR A 464 -22.18 -14.24 20.45
C TYR A 464 -21.69 -13.32 21.59
N SER A 465 -22.40 -12.22 21.82
CA SER A 465 -22.06 -11.24 22.87
C SER A 465 -22.23 -11.75 24.31
N ASP A 466 -22.71 -12.97 24.51
CA ASP A 466 -22.71 -13.67 25.81
C ASP A 466 -21.56 -14.70 25.94
N GLY A 467 -20.68 -14.77 24.94
CA GLY A 467 -19.53 -15.68 24.90
C GLY A 467 -19.82 -17.10 24.41
N LYS A 468 -21.06 -17.46 24.05
CA LYS A 468 -21.32 -18.74 23.36
C LYS A 468 -20.76 -18.72 21.94
N LYS A 469 -20.38 -19.88 21.39
CA LYS A 469 -20.03 -19.99 19.96
C LYS A 469 -21.23 -19.67 19.06
N GLN A 470 -20.95 -19.05 17.93
CA GLN A 470 -21.92 -18.73 16.86
C GLN A 470 -21.60 -19.52 15.59
N GLU A 471 -20.36 -19.45 15.09
CA GLU A 471 -19.86 -20.25 13.96
C GLU A 471 -18.44 -20.78 14.26
N GLU A 472 -18.12 -22.00 13.83
CA GLU A 472 -16.78 -22.61 13.94
C GLU A 472 -16.47 -23.42 12.68
N GLY A 473 -15.28 -23.27 12.13
CA GLY A 473 -14.82 -24.05 10.98
C GLY A 473 -13.38 -23.70 10.59
N SER A 474 -12.92 -24.18 9.43
CA SER A 474 -11.59 -23.87 8.89
C SER A 474 -11.65 -23.26 7.49
N TYR A 475 -10.63 -22.47 7.17
CA TYR A 475 -10.36 -21.99 5.81
C TYR A 475 -9.02 -22.54 5.30
N ILE A 476 -8.90 -22.66 3.98
CA ILE A 476 -7.61 -22.78 3.28
C ILE A 476 -7.53 -21.59 2.32
N MET A 477 -6.57 -20.69 2.54
CA MET A 477 -6.35 -19.48 1.71
C MET A 477 -7.64 -18.76 1.27
N GLY A 478 -8.49 -18.43 2.26
CA GLY A 478 -9.75 -17.71 2.07
C GLY A 478 -10.97 -18.56 1.65
N ARG A 479 -10.78 -19.82 1.25
CA ARG A 479 -11.86 -20.74 0.86
C ARG A 479 -12.28 -21.63 2.04
N LYS A 480 -13.59 -21.71 2.35
CA LYS A 480 -14.12 -22.56 3.45
C LYS A 480 -13.77 -24.03 3.19
N ASN A 481 -13.31 -24.76 4.22
CA ASN A 481 -12.95 -26.17 4.10
C ASN A 481 -13.25 -26.95 5.39
N GLY A 482 -13.63 -28.23 5.24
CA GLY A 482 -14.00 -29.11 6.35
C GLY A 482 -15.41 -28.84 6.89
N GLU A 483 -15.69 -29.31 8.11
CA GLU A 483 -16.96 -29.05 8.78
C GLU A 483 -17.05 -27.60 9.29
N TRP A 484 -18.17 -26.97 8.99
CA TRP A 484 -18.57 -25.65 9.44
C TRP A 484 -19.84 -25.77 10.28
N LYS A 485 -19.73 -25.43 11.56
CA LYS A 485 -20.77 -25.63 12.57
C LYS A 485 -21.35 -24.29 12.97
N LYS A 486 -22.67 -24.19 13.02
CA LYS A 486 -23.39 -23.00 13.48
C LYS A 486 -24.27 -23.35 14.67
N TRP A 487 -24.38 -22.42 15.61
CA TRP A 487 -25.23 -22.54 16.79
C TRP A 487 -26.25 -21.40 16.84
N ASN A 488 -27.29 -21.57 17.64
CA ASN A 488 -28.22 -20.51 18.02
C ASN A 488 -27.73 -19.79 19.30
N GLU A 489 -28.31 -18.63 19.62
CA GLU A 489 -28.00 -17.84 20.82
C GLU A 489 -28.22 -18.61 22.14
N ASP A 490 -29.04 -19.66 22.17
CA ASP A 490 -29.20 -20.52 23.36
C ASP A 490 -28.05 -21.52 23.55
N GLY A 491 -27.20 -21.72 22.53
CA GLY A 491 -26.11 -22.69 22.48
C GLY A 491 -26.48 -24.03 21.82
N SER A 492 -27.71 -24.18 21.31
CA SER A 492 -28.09 -25.36 20.52
C SER A 492 -27.39 -25.35 19.14
N LEU A 493 -26.98 -26.53 18.67
CA LEU A 493 -26.40 -26.68 17.33
C LEU A 493 -27.52 -26.52 16.28
N LEU A 494 -27.33 -25.60 15.35
CA LEU A 494 -28.30 -25.25 14.30
C LEU A 494 -28.11 -26.10 13.04
N ILE A 495 -26.87 -26.23 12.57
CA ILE A 495 -26.52 -26.95 11.33
C ILE A 495 -25.01 -27.26 11.28
N VAL A 496 -24.64 -28.36 10.63
CA VAL A 496 -23.25 -28.70 10.25
C VAL A 496 -23.17 -28.79 8.73
N ILE A 497 -22.33 -27.96 8.12
CA ILE A 497 -22.13 -27.90 6.67
C ILE A 497 -20.71 -28.35 6.33
N SER A 498 -20.53 -29.23 5.35
CA SER A 498 -19.21 -29.64 4.84
C SER A 498 -18.86 -28.84 3.59
N TYR A 499 -17.71 -28.16 3.62
CA TYR A 499 -17.14 -27.46 2.47
C TYR A 499 -15.85 -28.12 1.99
N VAL A 500 -15.63 -28.11 0.68
CA VAL A 500 -14.36 -28.45 0.04
C VAL A 500 -13.97 -27.31 -0.89
N ASN A 501 -12.88 -26.61 -0.56
CA ASN A 501 -12.35 -25.47 -1.32
C ASN A 501 -13.37 -24.37 -1.64
N GLY A 502 -14.25 -24.06 -0.67
CA GLY A 502 -15.31 -23.06 -0.77
C GLY A 502 -16.64 -23.58 -1.32
N ILE A 503 -16.64 -24.76 -1.93
CA ILE A 503 -17.82 -25.40 -2.52
C ILE A 503 -18.53 -26.24 -1.45
N GLU A 504 -19.83 -26.04 -1.28
CA GLU A 504 -20.66 -26.82 -0.35
C GLU A 504 -20.86 -28.26 -0.86
N ARG A 505 -20.77 -29.24 0.03
CA ARG A 505 -20.85 -30.68 -0.31
C ARG A 505 -21.92 -31.43 0.45
N SER A 506 -22.19 -31.05 1.70
CA SER A 506 -23.27 -31.65 2.48
C SER A 506 -23.73 -30.75 3.62
N TYR A 507 -24.97 -30.92 4.04
CA TYR A 507 -25.52 -30.32 5.26
C TYR A 507 -26.17 -31.40 6.13
N ASP A 508 -25.84 -31.41 7.43
CA ASP A 508 -26.26 -32.42 8.42
C ASP A 508 -26.09 -33.88 7.96
N GLY A 509 -25.06 -34.12 7.13
CA GLY A 509 -24.73 -35.43 6.53
C GLY A 509 -25.40 -35.72 5.18
N ILE A 510 -26.41 -34.94 4.78
CA ILE A 510 -27.09 -35.04 3.48
C ILE A 510 -26.16 -34.50 2.39
N GLN A 511 -25.72 -35.34 1.46
CA GLN A 511 -24.87 -34.93 0.33
C GLN A 511 -25.67 -34.14 -0.71
N ILE A 512 -25.07 -33.09 -1.27
CA ILE A 512 -25.61 -32.29 -2.36
C ILE A 512 -25.31 -33.01 -3.70
N PRO A 513 -26.29 -33.21 -4.61
CA PRO A 513 -26.06 -33.76 -5.94
C PRO A 513 -25.08 -32.91 -6.77
N ASP A 514 -24.19 -33.53 -7.54
CA ASP A 514 -23.17 -32.82 -8.36
C ASP A 514 -23.78 -31.83 -9.37
N ASP A 515 -25.02 -32.03 -9.80
CA ASP A 515 -25.77 -31.15 -10.72
C ASP A 515 -26.51 -30.00 -10.01
N GLU A 516 -26.60 -30.01 -8.68
CA GLU A 516 -27.13 -28.90 -7.85
C GLU A 516 -26.01 -28.03 -7.24
N ILE A 517 -24.73 -28.38 -7.45
CA ILE A 517 -23.58 -27.64 -6.92
C ILE A 517 -23.42 -26.28 -7.61
N ILE A 518 -23.67 -25.21 -6.84
CA ILE A 518 -23.38 -23.83 -7.26
C ILE A 518 -21.89 -23.56 -7.10
N ILE A 519 -21.20 -23.32 -8.23
CA ILE A 519 -19.85 -22.77 -8.25
C ILE A 519 -19.97 -21.24 -8.18
N PRO A 520 -19.33 -20.54 -7.23
CA PRO A 520 -19.33 -19.08 -7.16
C PRO A 520 -18.48 -18.44 -8.28
N ASP A 521 -18.93 -17.29 -8.79
CA ASP A 521 -18.30 -16.43 -9.83
C ASP A 521 -17.07 -15.62 -9.32
#